data_AF-A0A0Q7YGD7-F1
#
_entry.id   AF-A0A0Q7YGD7-F1
#
_cell.length_a   1.000
_cell.length_b   1.000
_cell.length_c   1.000
_cell.angle_alpha   90.00
_cell.angle_beta   90.00
_cell.angle_gamma   90.00
#
_symmetry.space_group_name_H-M   'P 1'
#
loop_
_entity.id
_entity.type
_entity.pdbx_description
1 polymer ?
#
loop_
_entity_poly.entity_id
_entity_poly.type
_entity_poly.pdbx_seq_one_letter_code
_entity_poly.pdbx_strand_id
1 'polypeptide(L)'
;MMRSLAIAAALLLCGTAHAAPARTPMPPITDALLLDGLELGEEIESRVDGDLNGDGDADTVFVVASPDARTLYVVLSYHGEVDMGHEPAGNFRLGPDPLGPATLSIGKGVLVIEDLTGGTTALSATYRYRADKAQPKMRLIGLDAAVYSRTYAHDGNAMSWNLVTGDVETKVLKLTGEGEDAAYEDAFVQRFKRPGKPVFMEDTPDPEGQLIAFTRAK
;
A
#
# COMPACT_ATOMS: atom_id res chain seq x y z
N MET A 1 -72.59 18.09 36.24
CA MET A 1 -71.68 19.21 36.58
C MET A 1 -70.25 18.67 36.44
N MET A 2 -69.60 18.88 35.27
CA MET A 2 -68.53 19.89 35.05
C MET A 2 -67.34 19.68 36.00
N ARG A 3 -66.14 19.24 35.57
CA ARG A 3 -65.09 19.94 34.78
C ARG A 3 -63.79 19.14 35.07
N SER A 4 -62.71 19.03 34.30
CA SER A 4 -62.19 19.67 33.08
C SER A 4 -61.11 18.76 32.50
N LEU A 5 -61.00 18.73 31.17
CA LEU A 5 -59.84 18.25 30.41
C LEU A 5 -58.61 19.14 30.71
N ALA A 6 -57.43 18.53 30.86
CA ALA A 6 -56.15 19.22 30.73
C ALA A 6 -55.32 18.52 29.64
N ILE A 7 -55.17 19.21 28.50
CA ILE A 7 -54.33 18.81 27.36
C ILE A 7 -52.93 19.36 27.63
N ALA A 8 -51.93 18.48 27.74
CA ALA A 8 -50.53 18.87 27.78
C ALA A 8 -49.99 18.96 26.34
N ALA A 9 -49.64 20.16 25.89
CA ALA A 9 -48.98 20.40 24.62
C ALA A 9 -47.47 20.16 24.76
N ALA A 10 -46.94 19.15 24.07
CA ALA A 10 -45.50 18.94 23.94
C ALA A 10 -44.96 19.80 22.78
N LEU A 11 -44.22 20.85 23.11
CA LEU A 11 -43.46 21.65 22.16
C LEU A 11 -42.23 20.86 21.70
N LEU A 12 -42.30 20.32 20.47
CA LEU A 12 -41.16 19.79 19.73
C LEU A 12 -40.26 20.95 19.30
N LEU A 13 -39.17 21.16 20.03
CA LEU A 13 -38.04 21.97 19.57
C LEU A 13 -37.32 21.20 18.46
N CYS A 14 -37.71 21.43 17.20
CA CYS A 14 -36.89 21.09 16.05
C CYS A 14 -35.66 21.99 16.05
N GLY A 15 -34.56 21.52 16.66
CA GLY A 15 -33.25 22.11 16.44
C GLY A 15 -32.88 21.95 14.98
N THR A 16 -32.80 23.06 14.24
CA THR A 16 -32.18 23.09 12.93
C THR A 16 -30.69 22.82 13.14
N ALA A 17 -30.26 21.57 12.93
CA ALA A 17 -28.85 21.26 12.77
C ALA A 17 -28.36 22.06 11.55
N HIS A 18 -27.70 23.19 11.78
CA HIS A 18 -26.91 23.84 10.76
C HIS A 18 -25.80 22.86 10.40
N ALA A 19 -25.99 22.14 9.29
CA ALA A 19 -24.90 21.39 8.68
C ALA A 19 -23.79 22.39 8.41
N ALA A 20 -22.60 22.15 8.98
CA ALA A 20 -21.42 22.91 8.63
C ALA A 20 -21.27 22.88 7.09
N PRO A 21 -20.84 23.98 6.46
CA PRO A 21 -20.63 23.99 5.01
C PRO A 21 -19.74 22.81 4.62
N ALA A 22 -20.13 22.11 3.55
CA ALA A 22 -19.36 20.98 3.05
C ALA A 22 -17.94 21.45 2.72
N ARG A 23 -16.93 20.86 3.40
CA ARG A 23 -15.52 21.09 3.09
C ARG A 23 -15.27 20.68 1.65
N THR A 24 -14.57 21.54 0.90
CA THR A 24 -14.10 21.19 -0.45
C THR A 24 -12.86 20.31 -0.30
N PRO A 25 -12.87 19.07 -0.82
CA PRO A 25 -11.69 18.20 -0.79
C PRO A 25 -10.52 18.83 -1.54
N MET A 26 -9.31 18.68 -1.02
CA MET A 26 -8.10 19.08 -1.73
C MET A 26 -7.88 18.17 -2.94
N PRO A 27 -7.58 18.73 -4.13
CA PRO A 27 -7.21 17.92 -5.27
C PRO A 27 -5.83 17.28 -5.06
N PRO A 28 -5.55 16.15 -5.73
CA PRO A 28 -4.21 15.57 -5.73
C PRO A 28 -3.21 16.46 -6.46
N ILE A 29 -1.92 16.16 -6.33
CA ILE A 29 -0.85 16.91 -7.00
C ILE A 29 -1.02 16.85 -8.51
N THR A 30 -1.01 17.98 -9.22
CA THR A 30 -1.20 17.96 -10.68
C THR A 30 -0.04 17.27 -11.42
N ASP A 31 -0.33 16.63 -12.57
CA ASP A 31 0.71 16.03 -13.42
C ASP A 31 1.80 17.04 -13.81
N ALA A 32 1.42 18.29 -14.12
CA ALA A 32 2.37 19.33 -14.47
C ALA A 32 3.40 19.58 -13.35
N LEU A 33 2.96 19.56 -12.09
CA LEU A 33 3.85 19.74 -10.94
C LEU A 33 4.77 18.53 -10.74
N LEU A 34 4.27 17.31 -10.95
CA LEU A 34 5.10 16.11 -10.89
C LEU A 34 6.17 16.13 -11.99
N LEU A 35 5.80 16.47 -13.21
CA LEU A 35 6.70 16.51 -14.37
C LEU A 35 7.76 17.61 -14.25
N ASP A 36 7.44 18.76 -13.65
CA ASP A 36 8.40 19.84 -13.40
C ASP A 36 9.48 19.44 -12.38
N GLY A 37 9.17 18.47 -11.50
CA GLY A 37 10.10 17.93 -10.51
C GLY A 37 11.03 16.83 -11.02
N LEU A 38 10.88 16.37 -12.26
CA LEU A 38 11.68 15.28 -12.82
C LEU A 38 13.03 15.77 -13.32
N GLU A 39 14.07 14.97 -13.08
CA GLU A 39 15.38 15.16 -13.69
C GLU A 39 15.43 14.63 -15.13
N LEU A 40 16.48 15.01 -15.87
CA LEU A 40 16.65 14.58 -17.26
C LEU A 40 16.79 13.05 -17.32
N GLY A 41 15.85 12.40 -18.01
CA GLY A 41 15.81 10.94 -18.17
C GLY A 41 14.92 10.23 -17.17
N GLU A 42 14.29 10.96 -16.25
CA GLU A 42 13.25 10.42 -15.39
C GLU A 42 11.87 10.49 -16.05
N GLU A 43 11.01 9.54 -15.70
CA GLU A 43 9.61 9.50 -16.13
C GLU A 43 8.70 8.97 -15.01
N ILE A 44 7.42 9.36 -15.04
CA ILE A 44 6.40 8.78 -14.17
C ILE A 44 5.97 7.43 -14.78
N GLU A 45 6.36 6.34 -14.13
CA GLU A 45 6.02 4.97 -14.55
C GLU A 45 4.56 4.62 -14.20
N SER A 46 4.14 4.97 -12.99
CA SER A 46 2.79 4.71 -12.49
C SER A 46 2.38 5.75 -11.45
N ARG A 47 1.08 5.96 -11.33
CA ARG A 47 0.48 6.92 -10.40
C ARG A 47 -0.89 6.42 -9.93
N VAL A 48 -1.20 6.66 -8.66
CA VAL A 48 -2.54 6.52 -8.10
C VAL A 48 -2.80 7.66 -7.11
N ASP A 49 -4.03 8.14 -7.09
CA ASP A 49 -4.49 9.13 -6.13
C ASP A 49 -5.62 8.55 -5.28
N GLY A 50 -5.69 8.96 -4.02
CA GLY A 50 -6.74 8.52 -3.10
C GLY A 50 -6.46 8.87 -1.66
N ASP A 51 -7.46 8.75 -0.81
CA ASP A 51 -7.38 9.09 0.62
C ASP A 51 -6.69 7.95 1.41
N LEU A 52 -5.45 8.17 1.86
CA LEU A 52 -4.63 7.23 2.64
C LEU A 52 -4.72 7.50 4.15
N ASN A 53 -4.89 8.75 4.56
CA ASN A 53 -4.87 9.16 5.97
C ASN A 53 -6.29 9.27 6.59
N GLY A 54 -7.33 9.20 5.77
CA GLY A 54 -8.75 9.24 6.15
C GLY A 54 -9.29 10.65 6.39
N ASP A 55 -8.64 11.70 5.91
CA ASP A 55 -9.04 13.09 6.11
C ASP A 55 -10.01 13.65 5.05
N GLY A 56 -10.30 12.83 4.03
CA GLY A 56 -11.19 13.14 2.91
C GLY A 56 -10.54 13.92 1.76
N ASP A 57 -9.26 14.26 1.84
CA ASP A 57 -8.47 14.85 0.76
C ASP A 57 -7.77 13.75 -0.05
N ALA A 58 -7.45 14.04 -1.31
CA ALA A 58 -6.75 13.09 -2.16
C ALA A 58 -5.23 13.18 -1.92
N ASP A 59 -4.61 12.06 -1.56
CA ASP A 59 -3.16 11.91 -1.52
C ASP A 59 -2.65 11.41 -2.88
N THR A 60 -1.35 11.61 -3.15
CA THR A 60 -0.72 11.20 -4.42
C THR A 60 0.42 10.22 -4.17
N VAL A 61 0.37 9.09 -4.89
CA VAL A 61 1.42 8.07 -4.91
C VAL A 61 1.88 7.87 -6.34
N PHE A 62 3.20 7.86 -6.57
CA PHE A 62 3.76 7.70 -7.90
C PHE A 62 5.10 7.00 -7.87
N VAL A 63 5.44 6.34 -8.98
CA VAL A 63 6.76 5.73 -9.21
C VAL A 63 7.48 6.56 -10.26
N VAL A 64 8.68 7.01 -9.92
CA VAL A 64 9.61 7.61 -10.87
C VAL A 64 10.56 6.52 -11.33
N ALA A 65 10.63 6.31 -12.64
CA ALA A 65 11.61 5.46 -13.28
C ALA A 65 12.72 6.33 -13.87
N SER A 66 13.95 5.87 -13.69
CA SER A 66 15.17 6.42 -14.29
C SER A 66 15.97 5.25 -14.89
N PRO A 67 17.02 5.52 -15.70
CA PRO A 67 17.86 4.44 -16.22
C PRO A 67 18.51 3.57 -15.13
N ASP A 68 18.75 4.13 -13.94
CA ASP A 68 19.49 3.46 -12.87
C ASP A 68 18.61 2.95 -11.73
N ALA A 69 17.43 3.53 -11.53
CA ALA A 69 16.58 3.26 -10.37
C ALA A 69 15.10 3.50 -10.64
N ARG A 70 14.28 2.82 -9.84
CA ARG A 70 12.85 3.10 -9.69
C ARG A 70 12.56 3.42 -8.24
N THR A 71 11.94 4.56 -7.98
CA THR A 71 11.62 5.01 -6.62
C THR A 71 10.15 5.33 -6.54
N LEU A 72 9.48 4.74 -5.54
CA LEU A 72 8.11 5.09 -5.19
C LEU A 72 8.12 6.25 -4.21
N TYR A 73 7.24 7.22 -4.43
CA TYR A 73 7.02 8.37 -3.57
C TYR A 73 5.56 8.41 -3.11
N VAL A 74 5.34 8.76 -1.85
CA VAL A 74 4.03 9.07 -1.29
C VAL A 74 4.03 10.50 -0.79
N VAL A 75 3.03 11.26 -1.19
CA VAL A 75 2.80 12.62 -0.74
C VAL A 75 1.38 12.71 -0.20
N LEU A 76 1.25 13.08 1.07
CA LEU A 76 -0.04 13.26 1.73
C LEU A 76 -0.48 14.71 1.57
N SER A 77 -1.77 14.90 1.38
CA SER A 77 -2.43 16.18 1.53
C SER A 77 -2.62 16.47 3.03
N TYR A 78 -2.50 17.74 3.40
CA TYR A 78 -2.80 18.19 4.76
C TYR A 78 -3.61 19.48 4.73
N HIS A 79 -4.51 19.62 5.68
CA HIS A 79 -5.36 20.79 5.82
C HIS A 79 -5.37 21.25 7.29
N GLY A 80 -4.56 22.26 7.59
CA GLY A 80 -4.50 22.92 8.88
C GLY A 80 -5.59 24.00 9.05
N GLU A 81 -5.56 24.70 10.18
CA GLU A 81 -6.49 25.80 10.45
C GLU A 81 -6.21 27.04 9.60
N VAL A 82 -4.95 27.22 9.18
CA VAL A 82 -4.47 28.44 8.50
C VAL A 82 -3.72 28.14 7.20
N ASP A 83 -3.42 26.89 6.92
CA ASP A 83 -2.65 26.42 5.79
C ASP A 83 -3.17 25.10 5.25
N MET A 84 -2.85 24.83 4.00
CA MET A 84 -3.18 23.58 3.33
C MET A 84 -2.13 23.33 2.27
N GLY A 85 -1.80 22.06 2.03
CA GLY A 85 -0.82 21.70 1.02
C GLY A 85 -0.52 20.21 1.00
N HIS A 86 0.69 19.90 0.57
CA HIS A 86 1.16 18.53 0.41
C HIS A 86 2.49 18.35 1.15
N GLU A 87 2.67 17.21 1.80
CA GLU A 87 3.90 16.86 2.50
C GLU A 87 4.36 15.43 2.19
N PRO A 88 5.69 15.17 2.04
CA PRO A 88 6.19 13.82 1.80
C PRO A 88 5.90 12.89 2.98
N ALA A 89 5.40 11.69 2.70
CA ALA A 89 5.09 10.68 3.72
C ALA A 89 5.86 9.38 3.57
N GLY A 90 6.79 9.32 2.63
CA GLY A 90 7.72 8.22 2.49
C GLY A 90 8.15 8.03 1.05
N ASN A 91 9.28 7.36 0.90
CA ASN A 91 9.75 6.86 -0.37
C ASN A 91 10.59 5.60 -0.14
N PHE A 92 10.65 4.74 -1.15
CA PHE A 92 11.62 3.65 -1.17
C PHE A 92 11.92 3.20 -2.60
N ARG A 93 13.08 2.57 -2.76
CA ARG A 93 13.53 2.05 -4.05
C ARG A 93 12.88 0.68 -4.34
N LEU A 94 12.27 0.55 -5.50
CA LEU A 94 11.74 -0.72 -6.02
C LEU A 94 12.89 -1.59 -6.55
N GLY A 95 12.59 -2.87 -6.79
CA GLY A 95 13.60 -3.81 -7.28
C GLY A 95 14.16 -3.40 -8.64
N PRO A 96 15.44 -3.74 -8.93
CA PRO A 96 15.99 -3.56 -10.28
C PRO A 96 15.35 -4.53 -11.28
N ASP A 97 15.65 -4.36 -12.56
CA ASP A 97 15.25 -5.27 -13.65
C ASP A 97 13.74 -5.55 -13.72
N PRO A 98 12.90 -4.50 -13.92
CA PRO A 98 11.46 -4.67 -13.93
C PRO A 98 10.97 -5.48 -15.14
N LEU A 99 10.02 -6.38 -14.89
CA LEU A 99 9.29 -7.13 -15.91
C LEU A 99 7.98 -6.44 -16.32
N GLY A 100 7.84 -5.16 -15.96
CA GLY A 100 6.70 -4.31 -16.23
C GLY A 100 6.63 -3.13 -15.24
N PRO A 101 5.74 -2.15 -15.48
CA PRO A 101 5.49 -1.09 -14.52
C PRO A 101 4.90 -1.65 -13.22
N ALA A 102 5.20 -1.02 -12.09
CA ALA A 102 4.56 -1.33 -10.81
C ALA A 102 3.07 -0.99 -10.86
N THR A 103 2.25 -1.89 -10.35
CA THR A 103 0.80 -1.65 -10.20
C THR A 103 0.53 -1.03 -8.84
N LEU A 104 -0.19 0.09 -8.84
CA LEU A 104 -0.55 0.82 -7.64
C LEU A 104 -2.07 0.81 -7.45
N SER A 105 -2.53 0.59 -6.22
CA SER A 105 -3.93 0.76 -5.88
C SER A 105 -4.12 1.26 -4.45
N ILE A 106 -5.17 2.03 -4.23
CA ILE A 106 -5.56 2.53 -2.91
C ILE A 106 -6.97 2.03 -2.61
N GLY A 107 -7.13 1.35 -1.47
CA GLY A 107 -8.43 0.86 -1.02
C GLY A 107 -8.54 0.86 0.49
N LYS A 108 -9.58 1.50 1.03
CA LYS A 108 -9.85 1.58 2.48
C LYS A 108 -8.63 2.08 3.29
N GLY A 109 -7.97 3.14 2.81
CA GLY A 109 -6.77 3.71 3.45
C GLY A 109 -5.57 2.76 3.48
N VAL A 110 -5.48 1.85 2.49
CA VAL A 110 -4.33 0.97 2.29
C VAL A 110 -3.80 1.17 0.88
N LEU A 111 -2.53 1.53 0.79
CA LEU A 111 -1.77 1.52 -0.44
C LEU A 111 -1.26 0.09 -0.68
N VAL A 112 -1.57 -0.47 -1.84
CA VAL A 112 -1.03 -1.75 -2.32
C VAL A 112 -0.15 -1.47 -3.52
N ILE A 113 1.07 -2.01 -3.47
CA ILE A 113 2.06 -1.91 -4.54
C ILE A 113 2.41 -3.34 -4.96
N GLU A 114 2.22 -3.66 -6.23
CA GLU A 114 2.61 -4.94 -6.82
C GLU A 114 3.76 -4.69 -7.81
N ASP A 115 4.88 -5.36 -7.59
CA ASP A 115 6.09 -5.22 -8.38
C ASP A 115 6.60 -6.59 -8.83
N LEU A 116 6.97 -6.70 -10.10
CA LEU A 116 7.47 -7.93 -10.72
C LEU A 116 8.81 -7.64 -11.38
N THR A 117 9.85 -8.31 -10.89
CA THR A 117 11.24 -8.08 -11.31
C THR A 117 11.94 -9.39 -11.68
N GLY A 118 13.10 -9.28 -12.32
CA GLY A 118 13.97 -10.40 -12.68
C GLY A 118 13.90 -10.76 -14.16
N GLY A 119 13.97 -12.05 -14.48
CA GLY A 119 14.08 -12.55 -15.85
C GLY A 119 13.38 -13.89 -16.04
N THR A 120 14.16 -14.96 -16.24
CA THR A 120 13.66 -16.34 -16.24
C THR A 120 13.23 -16.78 -14.85
N THR A 121 14.00 -16.41 -13.83
CA THR A 121 13.57 -16.42 -12.43
C THR A 121 13.03 -15.03 -12.10
N ALA A 122 11.80 -14.97 -11.60
CA ALA A 122 11.14 -13.73 -11.27
C ALA A 122 10.85 -13.63 -9.77
N LEU A 123 10.88 -12.40 -9.29
CA LEU A 123 10.46 -12.00 -7.97
C LEU A 123 9.17 -11.20 -8.10
N SER A 124 8.09 -11.73 -7.54
CA SER A 124 6.82 -11.00 -7.35
C SER A 124 6.78 -10.50 -5.92
N ALA A 125 6.67 -9.19 -5.72
CA ALA A 125 6.54 -8.57 -4.41
C ALA A 125 5.23 -7.78 -4.30
N THR A 126 4.52 -7.94 -3.18
CA THR A 126 3.34 -7.14 -2.86
C THR A 126 3.54 -6.45 -1.52
N TYR A 127 3.57 -5.12 -1.54
CA TYR A 127 3.69 -4.29 -0.35
C TYR A 127 2.34 -3.71 0.00
N ARG A 128 2.05 -3.63 1.30
CA ARG A 128 0.83 -2.99 1.81
C ARG A 128 1.21 -1.97 2.86
N TYR A 129 0.85 -0.73 2.63
CA TYR A 129 1.11 0.38 3.56
C TYR A 129 -0.16 1.05 4.03
N ARG A 130 -0.09 1.68 5.20
CA ARG A 130 -1.12 2.56 5.73
C ARG A 130 -0.45 3.80 6.32
N ALA A 131 -1.09 4.95 6.21
CA ALA A 131 -0.64 6.17 6.89
C ALA A 131 -0.61 5.96 8.41
N ASP A 132 0.46 6.38 9.05
CA ASP A 132 0.55 6.41 10.50
C ASP A 132 -0.36 7.51 11.07
N LYS A 133 -0.95 7.25 12.24
CA LYS A 133 -1.90 8.20 12.86
C LYS A 133 -1.22 9.32 13.64
N ALA A 134 0.04 9.14 14.02
CA ALA A 134 0.77 10.06 14.88
C ALA A 134 1.70 10.99 14.09
N GLN A 135 2.11 10.59 12.89
CA GLN A 135 3.04 11.33 12.06
C GLN A 135 2.73 11.09 10.57
N PRO A 136 3.09 12.04 9.67
CA PRO A 136 2.87 11.91 8.23
C PRO A 136 3.88 10.94 7.63
N LYS A 137 3.75 9.65 7.95
CA LYS A 137 4.59 8.58 7.42
C LYS A 137 3.76 7.38 7.02
N MET A 138 4.20 6.66 5.99
CA MET A 138 3.63 5.39 5.60
C MET A 138 4.27 4.25 6.37
N ARG A 139 3.43 3.41 6.98
CA ARG A 139 3.85 2.21 7.72
C ARG A 139 3.55 0.95 6.92
N LEU A 140 4.53 0.08 6.78
CA LEU A 140 4.38 -1.24 6.18
C LEU A 140 3.52 -2.12 7.12
N ILE A 141 2.42 -2.65 6.58
CA ILE A 141 1.48 -3.51 7.29
C ILE A 141 1.48 -4.94 6.75
N GLY A 142 1.95 -5.15 5.53
CA GLY A 142 2.09 -6.48 4.95
C GLY A 142 3.11 -6.51 3.82
N LEU A 143 3.83 -7.63 3.72
CA LEU A 143 4.79 -7.90 2.67
C LEU A 143 4.63 -9.36 2.21
N ASP A 144 4.28 -9.53 0.95
CA ASP A 144 4.31 -10.85 0.30
C ASP A 144 5.43 -10.85 -0.73
N ALA A 145 6.13 -11.98 -0.85
CA ALA A 145 7.16 -12.16 -1.86
C ALA A 145 7.14 -13.60 -2.38
N ALA A 146 7.34 -13.77 -3.68
CA ALA A 146 7.48 -15.08 -4.32
C ALA A 146 8.63 -15.05 -5.33
N VAL A 147 9.55 -15.99 -5.21
CA VAL A 147 10.60 -16.26 -6.20
C VAL A 147 10.26 -17.55 -6.92
N TYR A 148 10.12 -17.50 -8.24
CA TYR A 148 9.71 -18.64 -9.07
C TYR A 148 10.30 -18.56 -10.47
N SER A 149 10.32 -19.70 -11.18
CA SER A 149 10.74 -19.75 -12.58
C SER A 149 9.55 -19.47 -13.50
N ARG A 150 9.61 -18.40 -14.28
CA ARG A 150 8.61 -18.08 -15.31
C ARG A 150 8.55 -19.10 -16.46
N THR A 151 9.60 -19.89 -16.62
CA THR A 151 9.69 -20.99 -17.60
C THR A 151 9.51 -22.37 -16.98
N TYR A 152 9.02 -22.45 -15.73
CA TYR A 152 8.80 -23.71 -15.03
C TYR A 152 10.01 -24.67 -14.99
N ALA A 153 11.23 -24.15 -14.89
CA ALA A 153 12.45 -24.95 -14.88
C ALA A 153 12.77 -25.55 -13.49
N HIS A 154 12.23 -24.99 -12.42
CA HIS A 154 12.47 -25.42 -11.04
C HIS A 154 11.36 -24.96 -10.09
N ASP A 155 11.35 -25.53 -8.89
CA ASP A 155 10.50 -25.10 -7.76
C ASP A 155 10.79 -23.64 -7.38
N GLY A 156 9.82 -22.99 -6.74
CA GLY A 156 9.94 -21.65 -6.17
C GLY A 156 9.73 -21.62 -4.66
N ASN A 157 9.78 -20.42 -4.08
CA ASN A 157 9.44 -20.17 -2.69
C ASN A 157 8.58 -18.93 -2.59
N ALA A 158 7.66 -18.90 -1.62
CA ALA A 158 6.87 -17.72 -1.31
C ALA A 158 6.78 -17.50 0.19
N MET A 159 6.58 -16.25 0.56
CA MET A 159 6.26 -15.81 1.91
C MET A 159 5.09 -14.82 1.90
N SER A 160 4.36 -14.78 2.99
CA SER A 160 3.47 -13.70 3.36
C SER A 160 3.76 -13.30 4.81
N TRP A 161 3.99 -12.02 5.04
CA TRP A 161 4.25 -11.45 6.36
C TRP A 161 3.24 -10.36 6.67
N ASN A 162 2.44 -10.58 7.71
CA ASN A 162 1.60 -9.57 8.30
C ASN A 162 2.38 -8.84 9.40
N LEU A 163 2.81 -7.60 9.16
CA LEU A 163 3.60 -6.83 10.10
C LEU A 163 2.77 -6.26 11.26
N VAL A 164 1.45 -6.28 11.17
CA VAL A 164 0.55 -5.84 12.25
C VAL A 164 0.45 -6.92 13.32
N THR A 165 0.28 -8.17 12.92
CA THR A 165 0.11 -9.31 13.84
C THR A 165 1.40 -10.10 14.06
N GLY A 166 2.41 -9.88 13.23
CA GLY A 166 3.63 -10.67 13.16
C GLY A 166 3.42 -12.06 12.57
N ASP A 167 2.27 -12.38 11.97
CA ASP A 167 2.05 -13.69 11.33
C ASP A 167 2.92 -13.81 10.08
N VAL A 168 3.64 -14.92 9.97
CA VAL A 168 4.41 -15.29 8.80
C VAL A 168 3.92 -16.64 8.30
N GLU A 169 3.67 -16.72 7.00
CA GLU A 169 3.50 -17.97 6.26
C GLU A 169 4.61 -18.08 5.22
N THR A 170 5.27 -19.22 5.14
CA THR A 170 6.21 -19.56 4.06
C THR A 170 5.79 -20.85 3.40
N LYS A 171 6.07 -20.98 2.10
CA LYS A 171 5.74 -22.17 1.33
C LYS A 171 6.70 -22.38 0.17
N VAL A 172 6.83 -23.62 -0.24
CA VAL A 172 7.49 -24.01 -1.50
C VAL A 172 6.43 -23.96 -2.58
N LEU A 173 6.75 -23.32 -3.71
CA LEU A 173 5.96 -23.40 -4.92
C LEU A 173 6.45 -24.62 -5.70
N LYS A 174 5.83 -25.77 -5.48
CA LYS A 174 6.25 -27.04 -6.06
C LYS A 174 5.83 -27.07 -7.53
N LEU A 175 6.79 -27.29 -8.42
CA LEU A 175 6.49 -27.50 -9.83
C LEU A 175 5.73 -28.83 -10.00
N THR A 176 4.59 -28.76 -10.67
CA THR A 176 3.78 -29.90 -11.08
C THR A 176 3.52 -29.82 -12.58
N GLY A 177 3.20 -30.97 -13.19
CA GLY A 177 3.04 -31.05 -14.65
C GLY A 177 4.37 -30.91 -15.41
N GLU A 178 4.28 -30.95 -16.74
CA GLU A 178 5.40 -30.79 -17.66
C GLU A 178 4.93 -30.02 -18.92
N GLY A 179 5.85 -29.30 -19.58
CA GLY A 179 5.54 -28.61 -20.84
C GLY A 179 4.47 -27.52 -20.68
N GLU A 180 3.41 -27.60 -21.48
CA GLU A 180 2.31 -26.63 -21.49
C GLU A 180 1.39 -26.76 -20.26
N ASP A 181 1.40 -27.92 -19.59
CA ASP A 181 0.60 -28.20 -18.38
C ASP A 181 1.37 -27.88 -17.08
N ALA A 182 2.57 -27.29 -17.20
CA ALA A 182 3.40 -26.95 -16.06
C ALA A 182 2.74 -25.87 -15.19
N ALA A 183 2.68 -26.11 -13.88
CA ALA A 183 2.07 -25.23 -12.91
C ALA A 183 2.79 -25.28 -11.56
N TYR A 184 2.44 -24.37 -10.67
CA TYR A 184 2.91 -24.38 -9.29
C TYR A 184 1.78 -24.75 -8.33
N GLU A 185 2.08 -25.66 -7.40
CA GLU A 185 1.23 -25.98 -6.26
C GLU A 185 1.91 -25.61 -4.95
N ASP A 186 1.14 -25.13 -3.99
CA ASP A 186 1.66 -24.82 -2.66
C ASP A 186 2.03 -26.11 -1.91
N ALA A 187 3.29 -26.21 -1.48
CA ALA A 187 3.80 -27.33 -0.71
C ALA A 187 4.59 -26.85 0.51
N PHE A 188 4.73 -27.73 1.51
CA PHE A 188 5.55 -27.48 2.71
C PHE A 188 5.22 -26.15 3.43
N VAL A 189 3.92 -25.83 3.55
CA VAL A 189 3.47 -24.60 4.20
C VAL A 189 3.90 -24.60 5.68
N GLN A 190 4.61 -23.56 6.10
CA GLN A 190 5.00 -23.33 7.48
C GLN A 190 4.41 -22.01 7.95
N ARG A 191 3.95 -21.98 9.20
CA ARG A 191 3.39 -20.77 9.84
C ARG A 191 4.07 -20.54 11.17
N PHE A 192 4.48 -19.31 11.42
CA PHE A 192 5.10 -18.91 12.67
C PHE A 192 4.88 -17.42 12.94
N LYS A 193 5.31 -16.97 14.12
CA LYS A 193 5.24 -15.55 14.50
C LYS A 193 6.63 -14.93 14.39
N ARG A 194 6.70 -13.79 13.71
CA ARG A 194 7.82 -12.85 13.73
C ARG A 194 7.31 -11.45 14.06
N PRO A 195 7.09 -11.13 15.34
CA PRO A 195 6.75 -9.78 15.76
C PRO A 195 7.89 -8.83 15.42
N GLY A 196 7.57 -7.68 14.83
CA GLY A 196 8.52 -6.62 14.50
C GLY A 196 8.13 -5.32 15.17
N LYS A 197 9.08 -4.38 15.22
CA LYS A 197 8.75 -2.97 15.44
C LYS A 197 7.99 -2.44 14.20
N PRO A 198 7.24 -1.33 14.33
CA PRO A 198 6.72 -0.64 13.16
C PRO A 198 7.84 -0.39 12.14
N VAL A 199 7.59 -0.75 10.88
CA VAL A 199 8.48 -0.49 9.75
C VAL A 199 7.86 0.64 8.95
N PHE A 200 8.59 1.76 8.83
CA PHE A 200 8.18 2.86 7.96
C PHE A 200 8.69 2.61 6.54
N MET A 201 8.11 3.30 5.56
CA MET A 201 8.37 3.08 4.15
C MET A 201 9.86 3.17 3.79
N GLU A 202 10.61 4.07 4.41
CA GLU A 202 12.03 4.24 4.18
C GLU A 202 12.88 3.05 4.72
N ASP A 203 12.33 2.30 5.67
CA ASP A 203 12.95 1.12 6.30
C ASP A 203 12.44 -0.20 5.69
N THR A 204 11.80 -0.15 4.52
CA THR A 204 11.21 -1.32 3.88
C THR A 204 12.28 -2.38 3.62
N PRO A 205 12.09 -3.62 4.11
CA PRO A 205 13.05 -4.68 3.91
C PRO A 205 13.03 -5.16 2.45
N ASP A 206 14.19 -5.61 1.98
CA ASP A 206 14.31 -6.30 0.70
C ASP A 206 13.43 -7.58 0.69
N PRO A 207 12.45 -7.71 -0.22
CA PRO A 207 11.52 -8.83 -0.25
C PRO A 207 12.21 -10.19 -0.44
N GLU A 208 13.20 -10.28 -1.32
CA GLU A 208 13.91 -11.55 -1.58
C GLU A 208 14.77 -11.95 -0.37
N GLY A 209 15.55 -11.02 0.17
CA GLY A 209 16.34 -11.22 1.38
C GLY A 209 15.48 -11.65 2.56
N GLN A 210 14.29 -11.05 2.71
CA GLN A 210 13.35 -11.42 3.76
C GLN A 210 12.73 -12.82 3.56
N LEU A 211 12.40 -13.19 2.32
CA LEU A 211 11.96 -14.54 1.95
C LEU A 211 13.05 -15.58 2.27
N ILE A 212 14.29 -15.31 1.89
CA ILE A 212 15.45 -16.17 2.18
C ILE A 212 15.62 -16.32 3.70
N ALA A 213 15.52 -15.23 4.45
CA ALA A 213 15.66 -15.26 5.91
C ALA A 213 14.58 -16.13 6.59
N PHE A 214 13.34 -16.07 6.12
CA PHE A 214 12.24 -16.86 6.69
C PHE A 214 12.24 -18.33 6.25
N THR A 215 12.73 -18.64 5.05
CA THR A 215 12.82 -20.03 4.57
C THR A 215 14.06 -20.76 5.09
N ARG A 216 15.14 -20.03 5.45
CA ARG A 216 16.37 -20.60 6.04
C ARG A 216 16.36 -20.71 7.56
N ALA A 217 15.47 -20.01 8.26
CA ALA A 217 15.35 -20.09 9.71
C ALA A 217 14.83 -21.47 10.15
N LYS A 218 15.74 -22.44 10.22
CA LYS A 218 15.57 -23.75 10.86
C LYS A 218 16.46 -23.83 12.09
#